data_AF-A0A7W0APN8-F1
#
_entry.id   AF-A0A7W0APN8-F1
#
_cell.length_a   1.000
_cell.length_b   1.000
_cell.length_c   1.000
_cell.angle_alpha   90.00
_cell.angle_beta   90.00
_cell.angle_gamma   90.00
#
_symmetry.space_group_name_H-M   'P 1'
#
loop_
_entity.id
_entity.type
_entity.pdbx_description
1 polymer ?
#
loop_
_entity_poly.entity_id
_entity_poly.type
_entity_poly.pdbx_seq_one_letter_code
_entity_poly.pdbx_strand_id
1 'polypeptide(L)'
;MARQPHHKHSSKKGYRRLLDGLAALDGVHSVATGRVKPRMGSGRPIAAISKVRHTESGLSITINTDGAIVDAYVVTDRPADVEAAMADRGWTASS
;
A
#
# COMPACT_ATOMS: atom_id res chain seq x y z
N MET A 1 34.64 -19.87 -6.35
CA MET A 1 33.60 -18.91 -6.77
C MET A 1 32.58 -18.80 -5.64
N ALA A 2 32.63 -17.73 -4.85
CA ALA A 2 31.66 -17.50 -3.80
C ALA A 2 30.32 -17.11 -4.46
N ARG A 3 29.28 -17.94 -4.29
CA ARG A 3 27.92 -17.56 -4.68
C ARG A 3 27.54 -16.33 -3.87
N GLN A 4 27.47 -15.17 -4.53
CA GLN A 4 26.92 -13.96 -3.94
C GLN A 4 25.58 -14.31 -3.31
N PRO A 5 25.35 -14.02 -2.01
CA PRO A 5 24.02 -14.15 -1.46
C PRO A 5 23.15 -13.20 -2.28
N HIS A 6 22.18 -13.76 -3.00
CA HIS A 6 21.12 -13.01 -3.65
C HIS A 6 20.63 -12.00 -2.60
N HIS A 7 20.97 -10.72 -2.77
CA HIS A 7 20.28 -9.64 -2.08
C HIS A 7 18.82 -9.86 -2.42
N LYS A 8 18.05 -10.44 -1.48
CA LYS A 8 16.60 -10.47 -1.55
C LYS A 8 16.20 -9.01 -1.60
N HIS A 9 16.02 -8.53 -2.83
CA HIS A 9 15.61 -7.16 -3.09
C HIS A 9 14.41 -6.91 -2.19
N SER A 10 14.48 -5.83 -1.44
CA SER A 10 13.72 -5.59 -0.22
C SER A 10 12.23 -5.36 -0.53
N SER A 11 11.53 -6.41 -0.95
CA SER A 11 10.08 -6.42 -1.18
C SER A 11 9.30 -6.07 0.09
N LYS A 12 9.94 -6.22 1.26
CA LYS A 12 9.46 -5.72 2.56
C LYS A 12 9.53 -4.20 2.73
N LYS A 13 10.36 -3.47 1.97
CA LYS A 13 10.62 -2.02 2.19
C LYS A 13 9.73 -1.12 1.35
N GLY A 14 9.26 -1.60 0.19
CA GLY A 14 8.40 -0.81 -0.71
C GLY A 14 7.05 -0.46 -0.07
N TYR A 15 6.27 -1.47 0.32
CA TYR A 15 4.97 -1.23 0.94
C TYR A 15 5.07 -0.58 2.32
N ARG A 16 6.13 -0.85 3.10
CA ARG A 16 6.34 -0.16 4.39
C ARG A 16 6.46 1.35 4.24
N ARG A 17 7.23 1.83 3.26
CA ARG A 17 7.32 3.27 2.98
C ARG A 17 5.97 3.88 2.62
N LEU A 18 5.12 3.14 1.91
CA LEU A 18 3.76 3.58 1.60
C LEU A 18 2.89 3.62 2.86
N LEU A 19 2.97 2.61 3.73
CA LEU A 19 2.27 2.61 5.03
C LEU A 19 2.73 3.77 5.92
N ASP A 20 4.04 4.02 6.01
CA ASP A 20 4.61 5.14 6.75
C ASP A 20 4.10 6.48 6.16
N GLY A 21 4.03 6.57 4.83
CA GLY A 21 3.49 7.73 4.13
C GLY A 21 1.99 7.95 4.38
N LEU A 22 1.19 6.88 4.48
CA LEU A 22 -0.23 6.94 4.85
C LEU A 22 -0.41 7.39 6.30
N ALA A 23 0.38 6.85 7.22
CA ALA A 23 0.34 7.22 8.62
C ALA A 23 0.72 8.69 8.87
N ALA A 24 1.43 9.32 7.93
CA ALA A 24 1.80 10.72 7.98
C ALA A 24 0.80 11.68 7.30
N LEU A 25 -0.31 11.17 6.75
CA LEU A 25 -1.36 12.03 6.19
C LEU A 25 -2.18 12.68 7.31
N ASP A 26 -2.59 13.93 7.12
CA ASP A 26 -3.49 14.61 8.04
C ASP A 26 -4.82 13.85 8.17
N GLY A 27 -5.35 13.75 9.39
CA GLY A 27 -6.58 13.00 9.66
C GLY A 27 -6.44 11.48 9.70
N VAL A 28 -5.25 10.90 9.46
CA VAL A 28 -5.02 9.46 9.69
C VAL A 28 -4.68 9.19 11.15
N HIS A 29 -5.47 8.35 11.80
CA HIS A 29 -5.26 7.97 13.20
C HIS A 29 -4.36 6.74 13.33
N SER A 30 -4.55 5.74 12.47
CA SER A 30 -3.70 4.55 12.43
C SER A 30 -3.76 3.84 11.09
N VAL A 31 -2.73 3.04 10.79
CA VAL A 31 -2.67 2.19 9.61
C VAL A 31 -2.34 0.77 10.04
N ALA A 32 -3.12 -0.21 9.58
CA ALA A 32 -2.93 -1.62 9.90
C ALA A 32 -2.77 -2.45 8.63
N THR A 33 -1.84 -3.41 8.64
CA THR A 33 -1.73 -4.41 7.58
C THR A 33 -2.63 -5.59 7.87
N GLY A 34 -3.45 -5.96 6.88
CA GLY A 34 -4.23 -7.19 6.88
C GLY A 34 -3.48 -8.34 6.21
N ARG A 35 -4.13 -8.97 5.23
CA ARG A 35 -3.62 -10.17 4.57
C ARG A 35 -2.51 -9.84 3.58
N VAL A 36 -1.38 -10.52 3.69
CA VAL A 36 -0.28 -10.49 2.71
C VAL A 36 -0.36 -11.74 1.84
N LYS A 37 -0.44 -11.57 0.52
CA LYS A 37 -0.48 -12.66 -0.46
C LYS A 37 0.73 -12.59 -1.39
N PRO A 38 1.43 -13.72 -1.64
CA PRO A 38 2.49 -13.75 -2.65
C PRO A 38 1.89 -13.50 -4.04
N ARG A 39 2.63 -12.76 -4.88
CA ARG A 39 2.23 -12.50 -6.27
C ARG A 39 2.86 -13.54 -7.18
N MET A 40 2.03 -14.33 -7.87
CA MET A 40 2.45 -15.45 -8.72
C MET A 40 2.73 -15.07 -10.19
N GLY A 41 2.88 -13.78 -10.52
CA GLY A 41 3.02 -13.33 -11.91
C GLY A 41 4.04 -12.19 -12.08
N SER A 42 4.78 -12.24 -13.20
CA SER A 42 5.74 -11.22 -13.62
C SER A 42 5.02 -10.02 -14.24
N GLY A 43 4.70 -9.02 -13.43
CA GLY A 43 4.10 -7.78 -13.90
C GLY A 43 4.23 -6.70 -12.85
N ARG A 44 4.88 -5.58 -13.20
CA ARG A 44 4.96 -4.40 -12.35
C ARG A 44 3.54 -3.86 -12.16
N PRO A 45 3.11 -3.55 -10.92
CA PRO A 45 1.80 -2.98 -10.70
C PRO A 45 1.63 -1.66 -11.45
N ILE A 46 0.45 -1.43 -12.03
CA ILE A 46 0.09 -0.18 -12.71
C ILE A 46 0.08 0.99 -11.71
N ALA A 47 -0.40 0.74 -10.49
CA ALA A 47 -0.35 1.67 -9.36
C ALA A 47 0.01 0.96 -8.05
N ALA A 48 0.48 1.75 -7.09
CA ALA A 48 0.86 1.24 -5.77
C ALA A 48 -0.38 0.78 -4.98
N ILE A 49 -1.53 1.43 -5.14
CA ILE A 49 -2.81 1.07 -4.55
C ILE A 49 -3.80 0.81 -5.70
N SER A 50 -4.37 -0.39 -5.79
CA SER A 50 -5.31 -0.75 -6.87
C SER A 50 -6.77 -0.78 -6.45
N LYS A 51 -7.06 -0.73 -5.15
CA LYS A 51 -8.41 -0.70 -4.61
C LYS A 51 -8.43 0.20 -3.40
N VAL A 52 -9.45 1.05 -3.33
CA VAL A 52 -9.82 1.86 -2.16
C VAL A 52 -11.31 1.62 -1.94
N ARG A 53 -11.70 1.33 -0.69
CA ARG A 53 -13.09 1.13 -0.28
C ARG A 53 -13.32 1.86 1.02
N HIS A 54 -14.44 2.58 1.10
CA HIS A 54 -14.86 3.22 2.34
C HIS A 54 -15.41 2.16 3.31
N THR A 55 -15.08 2.32 4.58
CA THR A 55 -15.59 1.50 5.68
C THR A 55 -16.11 2.43 6.77
N GLU A 56 -16.82 1.86 7.75
CA GLU A 56 -17.37 2.63 8.88
C GLU A 56 -16.28 3.38 9.68
N SER A 57 -15.03 2.92 9.65
CA SER A 57 -13.92 3.49 10.43
C SER A 57 -12.81 4.09 9.57
N GLY A 58 -13.00 4.23 8.26
CA GLY A 58 -12.02 4.81 7.35
C GLY A 58 -11.97 4.11 5.98
N LEU A 59 -10.82 3.56 5.62
CA LEU A 59 -10.57 2.97 4.29
C LEU A 59 -9.98 1.56 4.38
N SER A 60 -10.43 0.68 3.49
CA SER A 60 -9.76 -0.58 3.15
C SER A 60 -9.09 -0.42 1.80
N ILE A 61 -7.78 -0.71 1.74
CA ILE A 61 -6.95 -0.55 0.54
C ILE A 61 -6.24 -1.85 0.18
N THR A 62 -5.96 -2.01 -1.11
CA THR A 62 -5.10 -3.09 -1.62
C THR A 62 -3.83 -2.49 -2.21
N ILE A 63 -2.70 -2.74 -1.56
CA ILE A 63 -1.36 -2.32 -1.96
C ILE A 63 -0.72 -3.39 -2.84
N ASN A 64 -0.16 -2.98 -3.96
CA ASN A 64 0.60 -3.83 -4.85
C ASN A 64 2.09 -3.50 -4.69
N THR A 65 2.88 -4.50 -4.34
CA THR A 65 4.34 -4.40 -4.27
C THR A 65 4.98 -5.49 -5.13
N ASP A 66 6.27 -5.36 -5.39
CA ASP A 66 7.02 -6.41 -6.07
C ASP A 66 6.99 -7.70 -5.24
N GLY A 67 6.43 -8.76 -5.82
CA GLY A 67 6.28 -10.07 -5.20
C GLY A 67 5.12 -10.25 -4.22
N ALA A 68 4.32 -9.23 -3.91
CA ALA A 68 3.16 -9.38 -3.00
C ALA A 68 1.99 -8.42 -3.25
N ILE A 69 0.81 -8.85 -2.84
CA ILE A 69 -0.40 -8.03 -2.70
C ILE A 69 -0.73 -7.97 -1.22
N VAL A 70 -0.90 -6.77 -0.68
CA VAL A 70 -1.11 -6.53 0.75
C VAL A 70 -2.44 -5.79 0.92
N ASP A 71 -3.37 -6.39 1.64
CA ASP A 71 -4.56 -5.68 2.11
C ASP A 71 -4.17 -4.85 3.35
N ALA A 72 -4.62 -3.61 3.43
CA ALA A 72 -4.38 -2.71 4.56
C ALA A 72 -5.63 -1.89 4.89
N TYR A 73 -5.66 -1.37 6.11
CA TYR A 73 -6.74 -0.56 6.65
C TYR A 73 -6.17 0.77 7.14
N VAL A 74 -6.82 1.87 6.77
CA VAL A 74 -6.50 3.22 7.24
C VAL A 74 -7.67 3.66 8.11
N VAL A 75 -7.39 3.92 9.38
CA VAL A 75 -8.39 4.43 10.34
C VAL A 75 -8.35 5.95 10.29
N THR A 76 -9.47 6.55 9.95
CA THR A 76 -9.62 8.00 9.77
C THR A 76 -11.08 8.40 9.90
N ASP A 77 -11.33 9.59 10.41
CA ASP A 77 -12.63 10.28 10.39
C ASP A 77 -12.87 11.06 9.08
N ARG A 78 -11.86 11.16 8.21
CA ARG A 78 -11.89 11.91 6.94
C ARG A 78 -11.50 11.03 5.74
N PRO A 79 -12.24 9.96 5.44
CA PRO A 79 -11.87 9.00 4.38
C PRO A 79 -11.76 9.65 3.00
N ALA A 80 -12.60 10.63 2.68
CA ALA A 80 -12.55 11.35 1.40
C ALA A 80 -11.27 12.19 1.24
N ASP A 81 -10.85 12.89 2.29
CA ASP A 81 -9.63 13.72 2.26
C ASP A 81 -8.38 12.86 2.12
N VAL A 82 -8.35 11.72 2.82
CA VAL A 82 -7.26 10.75 2.72
C VAL A 82 -7.21 10.14 1.32
N GLU A 83 -8.36 9.81 0.72
CA GLU A 83 -8.44 9.32 -0.65
C GLU A 83 -7.94 10.35 -1.67
N ALA A 84 -8.35 11.61 -1.54
CA ALA A 84 -7.84 12.71 -2.36
C ALA A 84 -6.31 12.87 -2.22
N ALA A 85 -5.79 12.85 -0.99
CA ALA A 85 -4.35 12.93 -0.75
C ALA A 85 -3.57 11.74 -1.35
N MET A 86 -4.15 10.53 -1.34
CA MET A 86 -3.57 9.36 -2.01
C MET A 86 -3.54 9.54 -3.53
N ALA A 87 -4.61 10.10 -4.12
CA ALA A 87 -4.70 10.39 -5.54
C ALA A 87 -3.71 11.48 -5.98
N ASP A 88 -3.61 12.58 -5.23
CA ASP A 88 -2.67 13.69 -5.47
C ASP A 88 -1.20 13.22 -5.45
N ARG A 89 -0.89 12.24 -4.60
CA ARG A 89 0.44 11.61 -4.53
C ARG A 89 0.68 10.57 -5.63
N GLY A 90 -0.30 10.32 -6.49
CA GLY A 90 -0.23 9.32 -7.56
C GLY A 90 -0.13 7.89 -7.06
N TRP A 91 -0.63 7.61 -5.85
CA TRP A 91 -0.56 6.26 -5.26
C TRP A 91 -1.65 5.34 -5.78
N THR A 92 -2.81 5.90 -6.12
CA THR A 92 -3.95 5.17 -6.68
C THR A 92 -3.89 5.19 -8.21
N ALA A 93 -4.38 4.11 -8.83
CA ALA A 93 -4.70 4.17 -10.26
C ALA A 93 -5.96 5.03 -10.38
N SER A 94 -5.80 6.30 -10.71
CA SER A 94 -6.92 7.20 -11.01
C SER A 94 -7.81 6.58 -12.08
N SER A 95 -9.11 6.55 -11.81
CA SER A 95 -10.14 6.62 -12.84
C SER A 95 -10.78 7.99 -12.73
#